data_AF-A0A439DWQ8-F1
#
_entry.id   AF-A0A439DWQ8-F1
#
_cell.length_a   1.000
_cell.length_b   1.000
_cell.length_c   1.000
_cell.angle_alpha   90.00
_cell.angle_beta   90.00
_cell.angle_gamma   90.00
#
_symmetry.space_group_name_H-M   'P 1'
#
loop_
_entity.id
_entity.type
_entity.pdbx_description
1 polymer ?
#
loop_
_entity_poly.entity_id
_entity_poly.type
_entity_poly.pdbx_seq_one_letter_code
_entity_poly.pdbx_strand_id
1 'polypeptide(L)'
;MGSALGVALERAQHVVVACNAISQASRERAQRRLPDTVVLPVDEVAARAELLLLSVPDTDLAGLVSGLAATGAVRPGTIVAHTSGANGVGVLAPLAENGCIPLAIHPAMTFTGSDEDIDRLPDTCFGITAADEVGYAIAQSLVLEIGGEPFRVREDARTLYHAALAHGSNHLVTVLLDAVEALRSALWGQELLGQELVGNAPGGLAERVVGPLARAALENALQRGQAALTGPVARGDASAVAGHLTALAEVDPQLAQAYRSNSLRTAQRAHAPDEVFTVLQEAGRS
;
A
#
# COMPACT_ATOMS: atom_id res chain seq x y z
N MET A 1 4.08 4.93 10.32
CA MET A 1 2.88 5.75 10.07
C MET A 1 2.56 6.71 11.22
N GLY A 2 2.14 6.26 12.41
CA GLY A 2 1.69 7.16 13.50
C GLY A 2 2.61 8.36 13.80
N SER A 3 3.91 8.12 14.01
CA SER A 3 4.87 9.20 14.25
C SER A 3 5.09 10.13 13.05
N ALA A 4 4.87 9.66 11.81
CA ALA A 4 4.95 10.53 10.63
C ALA A 4 3.73 11.46 10.54
N LEU A 5 2.54 10.93 10.81
CA LEU A 5 1.31 11.74 10.90
C LEU A 5 1.37 12.73 12.07
N GLY A 6 1.94 12.32 13.21
CA GLY A 6 2.20 13.23 14.33
C GLY A 6 3.06 14.43 13.93
N VAL A 7 4.17 14.20 13.22
CA VAL A 7 5.02 15.29 12.71
C VAL A 7 4.27 16.17 11.71
N ALA A 8 3.49 15.58 10.82
CA ALA A 8 2.70 16.34 9.86
C ALA A 8 1.67 17.25 10.57
N LEU A 9 1.04 16.75 11.63
CA LEU A 9 0.14 17.52 12.48
C LEU A 9 0.87 18.66 13.24
N GLU A 10 2.05 18.41 13.82
CA GLU A 10 2.87 19.47 14.45
C GLU A 10 3.30 20.55 13.44
N ARG A 11 3.68 20.15 12.21
CA ARG A 11 3.98 21.08 11.11
C ARG A 11 2.76 21.94 10.74
N ALA A 12 1.56 21.39 10.89
CA ALA A 12 0.29 22.09 10.72
C ALA A 12 -0.18 22.82 12.00
N GLN A 13 0.69 22.98 13.00
CA GLN A 13 0.44 23.70 14.27
C GLN A 13 -0.54 23.01 15.23
N HIS A 14 -0.86 21.74 15.02
CA HIS A 14 -1.52 20.93 16.04
C HIS A 14 -0.53 20.55 17.15
N VAL A 15 -1.05 20.30 18.35
CA VAL A 15 -0.23 19.87 19.49
C VAL A 15 -0.38 18.36 19.66
N VAL A 16 0.71 17.61 19.50
CA VAL A 16 0.74 16.18 19.83
C VAL A 16 0.99 16.02 21.33
N VAL A 17 -0.09 16.01 22.11
CA VAL A 17 -0.03 16.04 23.58
C VAL A 17 0.56 14.77 24.20
N ALA A 18 0.43 13.62 23.53
CA ALA A 18 0.98 12.34 23.97
C ALA A 18 0.94 11.32 22.82
N CYS A 19 1.76 10.27 22.90
CA CYS A 19 1.65 9.10 22.03
C CYS A 19 1.83 7.79 22.80
N ASN A 20 1.41 6.68 22.19
CA ASN A 20 1.71 5.35 22.68
C ASN A 20 2.71 4.65 21.76
N ALA A 21 3.73 4.02 22.35
CA ALA A 21 4.75 3.26 21.62
C ALA A 21 5.23 2.05 22.44
N ILE A 22 5.04 0.85 21.91
CA ILE A 22 5.34 -0.41 22.62
C ILE A 22 6.74 -0.90 22.28
N SER A 23 7.00 -1.16 20.99
CA SER A 23 8.28 -1.70 20.51
C SER A 23 9.43 -0.68 20.65
N GLN A 24 10.66 -1.19 20.78
CA GLN A 24 11.87 -0.36 20.76
C GLN A 24 11.90 0.54 19.51
N ALA A 25 11.66 -0.02 18.33
CA ALA A 25 11.64 0.74 17.07
C ALA A 25 10.56 1.85 17.06
N SER A 26 9.38 1.62 17.63
CA SER A 26 8.35 2.66 17.74
C SER A 26 8.74 3.76 18.74
N ARG A 27 9.40 3.41 19.85
CA ARG A 27 9.86 4.38 20.85
C ARG A 27 10.98 5.26 20.31
N GLU A 28 11.96 4.67 19.61
CA GLU A 28 13.02 5.40 18.94
C GLU A 28 12.48 6.35 17.87
N ARG A 29 11.48 5.92 17.09
CA ARG A 29 10.79 6.81 16.14
C ARG A 29 10.04 7.94 16.83
N ALA A 30 9.33 7.67 17.92
CA ALA A 30 8.62 8.70 18.67
C ALA A 30 9.61 9.73 19.24
N GLN A 31 10.67 9.28 19.91
CA GLN A 31 11.69 10.17 20.49
C GLN A 31 12.39 11.04 19.43
N ARG A 32 12.68 10.48 18.26
CA ARG A 32 13.35 11.21 17.17
C ARG A 32 12.46 12.23 16.50
N ARG A 33 11.19 11.87 16.28
CA ARG A 33 10.25 12.64 15.45
C ARG A 33 9.38 13.59 16.25
N LEU A 34 9.09 13.25 17.49
CA LEU A 34 8.19 13.96 18.39
C LEU A 34 8.88 14.14 19.75
N PRO A 35 10.03 14.85 19.81
CA PRO A 35 10.88 14.89 21.00
C PRO A 35 10.19 15.48 22.24
N ASP A 36 9.20 16.36 22.04
CA ASP A 36 8.44 17.00 23.11
C ASP A 36 7.16 16.22 23.49
N THR A 37 6.82 15.16 22.72
CA THR A 37 5.65 14.33 23.00
C THR A 37 5.96 13.26 24.04
N VAL A 38 5.17 13.23 25.12
CA VAL A 38 5.29 12.19 26.15
C VAL A 38 4.75 10.85 25.66
N VAL A 39 5.46 9.76 25.98
CA VAL A 39 5.00 8.38 25.72
C VAL A 39 4.25 7.85 26.93
N LEU A 40 2.99 7.44 26.74
CA LEU A 40 2.08 7.02 27.82
C LEU A 40 1.33 5.73 27.52
N PRO A 41 0.70 5.10 28.54
CA PRO A 41 -0.34 4.10 28.35
C PRO A 41 -1.49 4.59 27.47
N VAL A 42 -2.14 3.67 26.76
CA VAL A 42 -3.14 3.99 25.71
C VAL A 42 -4.34 4.77 26.27
N ASP A 43 -4.84 4.37 27.43
CA ASP A 43 -5.94 5.02 28.15
C ASP A 43 -5.59 6.45 28.58
N GLU A 44 -4.36 6.68 29.06
CA GLU A 44 -3.88 8.02 29.40
C GLU A 44 -3.73 8.93 28.18
N VAL A 45 -3.29 8.40 27.03
CA VAL A 45 -3.28 9.15 25.76
C VAL A 45 -4.71 9.52 25.38
N ALA A 46 -5.62 8.55 25.41
CA ALA A 46 -7.00 8.74 25.00
C ALA A 46 -7.75 9.77 25.85
N ALA A 47 -7.50 9.80 27.17
CA ALA A 47 -8.11 10.75 28.10
C ALA A 47 -7.67 12.21 27.88
N ARG A 48 -6.52 12.43 27.21
CA ARG A 48 -5.94 13.77 26.97
C ARG A 48 -6.27 14.32 25.58
N ALA A 49 -6.66 13.45 24.64
CA ALA A 49 -6.85 13.81 23.25
C ALA A 49 -8.21 14.47 22.97
N GLU A 50 -8.19 15.45 22.05
CA GLU A 50 -9.39 15.95 21.33
C GLU A 50 -9.52 15.27 19.96
N LEU A 51 -8.38 14.96 19.34
CA LEU A 51 -8.22 14.07 18.19
C LEU A 51 -7.37 12.87 18.60
N LEU A 52 -7.97 11.67 18.59
CA LEU A 52 -7.29 10.41 18.85
C LEU A 52 -7.02 9.68 17.53
N LEU A 53 -5.74 9.56 17.16
CA LEU A 53 -5.30 8.88 15.95
C LEU A 53 -4.89 7.42 16.24
N LEU A 54 -5.60 6.46 15.65
CA LEU A 54 -5.33 5.04 15.75
C LEU A 54 -4.54 4.55 14.52
N SER A 55 -3.23 4.39 14.71
CA SER A 55 -2.30 3.89 13.68
C SER A 55 -1.69 2.54 14.09
N VAL A 56 -2.54 1.52 14.13
CA VAL A 56 -2.19 0.14 14.51
C VAL A 56 -2.45 -0.81 13.34
N PRO A 57 -1.90 -2.04 13.36
CA PRO A 57 -2.24 -3.05 12.37
C PRO A 57 -3.76 -3.29 12.29
N ASP A 58 -4.25 -3.59 11.09
CA ASP A 58 -5.68 -3.82 10.84
C ASP A 58 -6.28 -4.91 11.74
N THR A 59 -5.50 -5.95 12.05
CA THR A 59 -5.90 -7.07 12.93
C THR A 59 -6.13 -6.65 14.37
N ASP A 60 -5.49 -5.56 14.80
CA ASP A 60 -5.49 -5.13 16.20
C ASP A 60 -6.52 -4.01 16.43
N LEU A 61 -6.98 -3.36 15.36
CA LEU A 61 -7.84 -2.17 15.41
C LEU A 61 -9.15 -2.42 16.16
N ALA A 62 -9.89 -3.48 15.81
CA ALA A 62 -11.18 -3.78 16.43
C ALA A 62 -11.03 -4.09 17.94
N GLY A 63 -9.98 -4.82 18.32
CA GLY A 63 -9.67 -5.12 19.72
C GLY A 63 -9.30 -3.87 20.52
N LEU A 64 -8.46 -3.01 19.94
CA LEU A 64 -8.07 -1.73 20.54
C LEU A 64 -9.28 -0.82 20.77
N VAL A 65 -10.16 -0.68 19.77
CA VAL A 65 -11.36 0.15 19.85
C VAL A 65 -12.29 -0.36 20.95
N SER A 66 -12.56 -1.66 20.98
CA SER A 66 -13.42 -2.28 22.00
C SER A 66 -12.83 -2.09 23.39
N GLY A 67 -11.52 -2.29 23.55
CA GLY A 67 -10.82 -2.06 24.80
C GLY A 67 -10.93 -0.61 25.27
N LEU A 68 -10.63 0.35 24.39
CA LEU A 68 -10.76 1.78 24.68
C LEU A 68 -12.18 2.19 25.08
N ALA A 69 -13.20 1.71 24.37
CA ALA A 69 -14.59 1.98 24.71
C ALA A 69 -14.94 1.46 26.11
N ALA A 70 -14.45 0.27 26.49
CA ALA A 70 -14.68 -0.31 27.81
C ALA A 70 -13.97 0.43 28.96
N THR A 71 -12.87 1.13 28.69
CA THR A 71 -12.19 1.95 29.72
C THR A 71 -12.98 3.18 30.14
N GLY A 72 -13.85 3.70 29.27
CA GLY A 72 -14.49 5.01 29.47
C GLY A 72 -13.51 6.19 29.45
N ALA A 73 -12.25 5.98 29.07
CA ALA A 73 -11.22 7.02 29.06
C ALA A 73 -11.41 8.02 27.92
N VAL A 74 -12.05 7.62 26.81
CA VAL A 74 -12.31 8.49 25.66
C VAL A 74 -13.50 9.38 25.96
N ARG A 75 -13.32 10.70 25.90
CA ARG A 75 -14.36 11.68 26.23
C ARG A 75 -15.41 11.77 25.10
N PRO A 76 -16.70 11.94 25.42
CA PRO A 76 -17.68 12.29 24.40
C PRO A 76 -17.26 13.54 23.62
N GLY A 77 -17.51 13.54 22.31
CA GLY A 77 -17.08 14.59 21.39
C GLY A 77 -15.63 14.45 20.88
N THR A 78 -14.81 13.54 21.43
CA THR A 78 -13.47 13.26 20.87
C THR A 78 -13.60 12.77 19.43
N ILE A 79 -12.80 13.35 18.54
CA ILE A 79 -12.64 12.89 17.17
C ILE A 79 -11.73 11.65 17.22
N VAL A 80 -12.20 10.52 16.71
CA VAL A 80 -11.40 9.28 16.66
C VAL A 80 -11.16 8.93 15.21
N ALA A 81 -9.92 9.06 14.76
CA ALA A 81 -9.52 8.74 13.41
C ALA A 81 -8.67 7.47 13.39
N HIS A 82 -8.98 6.49 12.55
CA HIS A 82 -8.04 5.41 12.24
C HIS A 82 -7.45 5.58 10.84
N THR A 83 -6.37 4.84 10.60
CA THR A 83 -5.59 4.93 9.35
C THR A 83 -5.66 3.68 8.48
N SER A 84 -6.44 2.67 8.88
CA SER A 84 -6.68 1.48 8.06
C SER A 84 -7.23 1.83 6.68
N GLY A 85 -6.64 1.24 5.64
CA GLY A 85 -7.17 1.30 4.28
C GLY A 85 -8.37 0.37 4.07
N ALA A 86 -8.39 -0.78 4.77
CA ALA A 86 -9.37 -1.84 4.60
C ALA A 86 -10.65 -1.65 5.44
N ASN A 87 -10.57 -0.93 6.56
CA ASN A 87 -11.71 -0.70 7.44
C ASN A 87 -12.36 0.66 7.15
N GLY A 88 -13.68 0.72 7.28
CA GLY A 88 -14.44 1.97 7.34
C GLY A 88 -14.74 2.37 8.79
N VAL A 89 -15.62 3.35 8.99
CA VAL A 89 -15.94 3.86 10.33
C VAL A 89 -16.72 2.88 11.19
N GLY A 90 -17.31 1.83 10.62
CA GLY A 90 -18.07 0.82 11.37
C GLY A 90 -17.24 0.13 12.46
N VAL A 91 -15.93 -0.02 12.26
CA VAL A 91 -15.03 -0.59 13.29
C VAL A 91 -14.95 0.30 14.55
N LEU A 92 -15.27 1.59 14.43
CA LEU A 92 -15.28 2.57 15.52
C LEU A 92 -16.62 2.64 16.27
N ALA A 93 -17.61 1.81 15.92
CA ALA A 93 -18.94 1.86 16.53
C ALA A 93 -18.95 1.86 18.07
N PRO A 94 -18.13 1.05 18.78
CA PRO A 94 -18.10 1.09 20.26
C PRO A 94 -17.72 2.45 20.85
N LEU A 95 -16.87 3.23 20.16
CA LEU A 95 -16.51 4.59 20.59
C LEU A 95 -17.56 5.62 20.16
N ALA A 96 -18.19 5.42 18.99
CA ALA A 96 -19.29 6.26 18.52
C ALA A 96 -20.51 6.18 19.46
N GLU A 97 -20.82 4.99 19.99
CA GLU A 97 -21.88 4.78 21.00
C GLU A 97 -21.61 5.57 22.30
N ASN A 98 -20.35 5.84 22.62
CA ASN A 98 -19.92 6.70 23.73
C ASN A 98 -19.89 8.20 23.36
N GLY A 99 -20.40 8.58 22.18
CA GLY A 99 -20.50 9.97 21.72
C GLY A 99 -19.24 10.50 21.03
N CYS A 100 -18.31 9.64 20.60
CA CYS A 100 -17.16 10.06 19.79
C CYS A 100 -17.55 10.32 18.32
N ILE A 101 -16.71 11.04 17.59
CA ILE A 101 -16.87 11.32 16.16
C ILE A 101 -15.93 10.39 15.36
N PRO A 102 -16.44 9.32 14.72
CA PRO A 102 -15.59 8.32 14.07
C PRO A 102 -15.19 8.74 12.65
N LEU A 103 -13.89 8.63 12.34
CA LEU A 103 -13.32 8.93 11.03
C LEU A 103 -12.37 7.80 10.58
N ALA A 104 -12.42 7.47 9.29
CA ALA A 104 -11.43 6.62 8.63
C ALA A 104 -10.64 7.49 7.65
N ILE A 105 -9.36 7.75 7.94
CA ILE A 105 -8.49 8.64 7.16
C ILE A 105 -7.24 7.87 6.75
N HIS A 106 -7.22 7.34 5.52
CA HIS A 106 -6.12 6.50 5.04
C HIS A 106 -5.21 7.26 4.05
N PRO A 107 -3.96 7.60 4.42
CA PRO A 107 -2.95 8.06 3.46
C PRO A 107 -2.62 6.95 2.45
N ALA A 108 -2.94 7.15 1.17
CA ALA A 108 -2.72 6.15 0.12
C ALA A 108 -1.25 6.12 -0.37
N MET A 109 -0.34 5.78 0.54
CA MET A 109 1.09 5.64 0.25
C MET A 109 1.70 4.45 1.01
N THR A 110 2.81 3.92 0.49
CA THR A 110 3.63 2.94 1.21
C THR A 110 4.53 3.66 2.22
N PHE A 111 4.37 3.32 3.50
CA PHE A 111 5.25 3.76 4.57
C PHE A 111 6.43 2.80 4.74
N THR A 112 7.63 3.34 4.73
CA THR A 112 8.88 2.58 4.87
C THR A 112 9.48 2.67 6.27
N GLY A 113 9.01 3.62 7.08
CA GLY A 113 9.56 3.97 8.37
C GLY A 113 10.72 4.98 8.30
N SER A 114 11.13 5.41 7.10
CA SER A 114 12.14 6.45 6.89
C SER A 114 11.54 7.85 7.06
N ASP A 115 12.38 8.88 7.16
CA ASP A 115 11.92 10.26 7.28
C ASP A 115 11.35 10.81 5.96
N GLU A 116 11.69 10.20 4.83
CA GLU A 116 11.06 10.48 3.52
C GLU A 116 9.55 10.22 3.54
N ASP A 117 9.06 9.31 4.39
CA ASP A 117 7.62 9.12 4.58
C ASP A 117 6.92 10.42 4.99
N ILE A 118 7.59 11.28 5.78
CA ILE A 118 7.03 12.55 6.27
C ILE A 118 6.95 13.56 5.14
N ASP A 119 8.01 13.67 4.35
CA ASP A 119 8.10 14.67 3.29
C ASP A 119 7.17 14.35 2.10
N ARG A 120 6.73 13.09 1.97
CA ARG A 120 5.76 12.65 0.96
C ARG A 120 4.29 12.81 1.38
N LEU A 121 3.99 13.01 2.67
CA LEU A 121 2.61 13.15 3.15
C LEU A 121 1.84 14.29 2.48
N PRO A 122 2.41 15.49 2.28
CA PRO A 122 1.71 16.59 1.61
C PRO A 122 1.26 16.24 0.19
N ASP A 123 2.02 15.44 -0.56
CA ASP A 123 1.66 15.08 -1.94
C ASP A 123 0.82 13.79 -2.03
N THR A 124 0.29 13.30 -0.89
CA THR A 124 -0.44 12.04 -0.82
C THR A 124 -1.95 12.26 -0.89
N CYS A 125 -2.66 11.42 -1.64
CA CYS A 125 -4.12 11.36 -1.60
C CYS A 125 -4.61 10.57 -0.38
N PHE A 126 -5.64 11.06 0.32
CA PHE A 126 -6.19 10.43 1.52
C PHE A 126 -7.63 9.95 1.30
N GLY A 127 -7.85 8.65 1.46
CA GLY A 127 -9.16 8.03 1.39
C GLY A 127 -9.94 8.22 2.69
N ILE A 128 -11.02 8.99 2.63
CA ILE A 128 -11.86 9.37 3.78
C ILE A 128 -13.19 8.61 3.77
N THR A 129 -13.55 8.02 4.90
CA THR A 129 -14.92 7.60 5.22
C THR A 129 -15.32 8.23 6.55
N ALA A 130 -16.55 8.74 6.61
CA ALA A 130 -17.13 9.36 7.79
C ALA A 130 -18.60 8.93 7.90
N ALA A 131 -19.16 9.01 9.12
CA ALA A 131 -20.56 8.64 9.36
C ALA A 131 -21.56 9.65 8.76
N ASP A 132 -21.18 10.92 8.66
CA ASP A 132 -21.99 12.01 8.14
C ASP A 132 -21.14 13.11 7.48
N GLU A 133 -21.82 14.14 6.97
CA GLU A 133 -21.20 15.28 6.28
C GLU A 133 -20.34 16.15 7.22
N VAL A 134 -20.68 16.23 8.51
CA VAL A 134 -19.90 16.99 9.50
C VAL A 134 -18.57 16.29 9.75
N GLY A 135 -18.59 14.98 10.00
CA GLY A 135 -17.40 14.16 10.13
C GLY A 135 -16.54 14.20 8.88
N TYR A 136 -17.16 14.17 7.69
CA TYR A 136 -16.42 14.31 6.44
C TYR A 136 -15.70 15.66 6.33
N ALA A 137 -16.37 16.77 6.66
CA ALA A 137 -15.75 18.11 6.64
C ALA A 137 -14.58 18.23 7.63
N ILE A 138 -14.69 17.62 8.81
CA ILE A 138 -13.59 17.53 9.79
C ILE A 138 -12.41 16.75 9.19
N ALA A 139 -12.65 15.54 8.68
CA ALA A 139 -11.60 14.72 8.08
C ALA A 139 -10.93 15.41 6.87
N GLN A 140 -11.73 16.07 6.04
CA GLN A 140 -11.25 16.84 4.90
C GLN A 140 -10.31 17.96 5.35
N SER A 141 -10.69 18.72 6.39
CA SER A 141 -9.88 19.81 6.94
C SER A 141 -8.54 19.28 7.47
N LEU A 142 -8.56 18.21 8.26
CA LEU A 142 -7.34 17.58 8.79
C LEU A 142 -6.37 17.15 7.68
N VAL A 143 -6.88 16.60 6.57
CA VAL A 143 -6.06 16.20 5.43
C VAL A 143 -5.46 17.41 4.71
N LEU A 144 -6.25 18.46 4.48
CA LEU A 144 -5.79 19.67 3.80
C LEU A 144 -4.73 20.42 4.63
N GLU A 145 -4.89 20.45 5.95
CA GLU A 145 -3.94 21.10 6.88
C GLU A 145 -2.54 20.47 6.82
N ILE A 146 -2.46 19.15 6.64
CA ILE A 146 -1.17 18.44 6.46
C ILE A 146 -0.68 18.44 5.01
N GLY A 147 -1.37 19.16 4.13
CA GLY A 147 -1.04 19.35 2.71
C GLY A 147 -1.63 18.31 1.76
N GLY A 148 -2.23 17.23 2.27
CA GLY A 148 -2.71 16.11 1.46
C GLY A 148 -3.97 16.41 0.63
N GLU A 149 -4.29 15.49 -0.29
CA GLU A 149 -5.47 15.58 -1.15
C GLU A 149 -6.60 14.65 -0.68
N PRO A 150 -7.71 15.15 -0.12
CA PRO A 150 -8.78 14.31 0.40
C PRO A 150 -9.74 13.80 -0.70
N PHE A 151 -10.16 12.54 -0.61
CA PHE A 151 -11.24 12.00 -1.44
C PHE A 151 -12.14 11.04 -0.67
N ARG A 152 -13.38 10.84 -1.14
CA ARG A 152 -14.37 9.96 -0.50
C ARG A 152 -14.16 8.49 -0.85
N VAL A 153 -14.29 7.63 0.15
CA VAL A 153 -14.43 6.18 0.01
C VAL A 153 -15.71 5.77 0.75
N ARG A 154 -16.62 5.09 0.05
CA ARG A 154 -17.81 4.51 0.69
C ARG A 154 -17.41 3.42 1.67
N GLU A 155 -18.16 3.31 2.76
CA GLU A 155 -17.98 2.28 3.79
C GLU A 155 -17.90 0.87 3.18
N ASP A 156 -18.88 0.52 2.34
CA ASP A 156 -18.99 -0.79 1.70
C ASP A 156 -17.97 -1.04 0.58
N ALA A 157 -17.25 0.00 0.15
CA ALA A 157 -16.22 -0.09 -0.88
C ALA A 157 -14.81 -0.21 -0.30
N ARG A 158 -14.62 -0.11 1.03
CA ARG A 158 -13.28 -0.11 1.66
C ARG A 158 -12.45 -1.34 1.33
N THR A 159 -13.06 -2.52 1.32
CA THR A 159 -12.37 -3.76 0.93
C THR A 159 -11.89 -3.70 -0.52
N LEU A 160 -12.74 -3.27 -1.46
CA LEU A 160 -12.37 -3.13 -2.88
C LEU A 160 -11.32 -2.05 -3.08
N TYR A 161 -11.46 -0.91 -2.40
CA TYR A 161 -10.51 0.19 -2.39
C TYR A 161 -9.12 -0.28 -1.95
N HIS A 162 -9.03 -0.97 -0.81
CA HIS A 162 -7.77 -1.48 -0.30
C HIS A 162 -7.17 -2.56 -1.22
N ALA A 163 -8.01 -3.47 -1.73
CA ALA A 163 -7.57 -4.48 -2.69
C ALA A 163 -7.00 -3.85 -3.97
N ALA A 164 -7.63 -2.79 -4.49
CA ALA A 164 -7.14 -2.07 -5.66
C ALA A 164 -5.78 -1.41 -5.41
N LEU A 165 -5.60 -0.77 -4.25
CA LEU A 165 -4.31 -0.17 -3.87
C LEU A 165 -3.22 -1.24 -3.72
N ALA A 166 -3.47 -2.30 -2.96
CA ALA A 166 -2.53 -3.40 -2.79
C ALA A 166 -2.18 -4.08 -4.13
N HIS A 167 -3.15 -4.19 -5.04
CA HIS A 167 -2.92 -4.75 -6.37
C HIS A 167 -2.07 -3.83 -7.25
N GLY A 168 -2.21 -2.52 -7.12
CA GLY A 168 -1.41 -1.52 -7.86
C GLY A 168 -0.02 -1.25 -7.30
N SER A 169 0.24 -1.59 -6.04
CA SER A 169 1.52 -1.33 -5.36
C SER A 169 2.26 -2.61 -4.95
N ASN A 170 1.67 -3.43 -4.08
CA ASN A 170 2.34 -4.60 -3.52
C ASN A 170 2.61 -5.67 -4.58
N HIS A 171 1.63 -5.97 -5.43
CA HIS A 171 1.83 -6.94 -6.50
C HIS A 171 2.80 -6.45 -7.58
N LEU A 172 2.95 -5.12 -7.75
CA LEU A 172 3.98 -4.58 -8.64
C LEU A 172 5.37 -5.00 -8.15
N VAL A 173 5.62 -4.99 -6.84
CA VAL A 173 6.89 -5.50 -6.27
C VAL A 173 7.07 -6.98 -6.62
N THR A 174 6.05 -7.81 -6.43
CA THR A 174 6.12 -9.25 -6.76
C THR A 174 6.46 -9.47 -8.24
N VAL A 175 5.73 -8.85 -9.17
CA VAL A 175 5.96 -9.01 -10.62
C VAL A 175 7.36 -8.55 -11.02
N LEU A 176 7.87 -7.48 -10.40
CA LEU A 176 9.22 -6.99 -10.70
C LEU A 176 10.31 -7.90 -10.16
N LEU A 177 10.15 -8.46 -8.96
CA LEU A 177 11.11 -9.40 -8.40
C LEU A 177 11.13 -10.72 -9.17
N ASP A 178 9.97 -11.23 -9.59
CA ASP A 178 9.85 -12.38 -10.50
C ASP A 178 10.61 -12.13 -11.82
N ALA A 179 10.43 -10.95 -12.43
CA ALA A 179 11.12 -10.58 -13.66
C ALA A 179 12.64 -10.46 -13.47
N VAL A 180 13.08 -9.92 -12.34
CA VAL A 180 14.51 -9.81 -11.99
C VAL A 180 15.13 -11.19 -11.77
N GLU A 181 14.42 -12.10 -11.10
CA GLU A 181 14.86 -13.48 -10.89
C GLU A 181 15.03 -14.22 -12.22
N ALA A 182 14.01 -14.17 -13.09
CA ALA A 182 14.08 -14.74 -14.44
C ALA A 182 15.29 -14.20 -15.22
N LEU A 183 15.50 -12.90 -15.15
CA LEU A 183 16.56 -12.23 -15.90
C LEU A 183 17.96 -12.55 -15.34
N ARG A 184 18.11 -12.70 -14.01
CA ARG A 184 19.36 -13.18 -13.41
C ARG A 184 19.73 -14.56 -13.95
N SER A 185 18.78 -15.49 -13.99
CA SER A 185 18.99 -16.83 -14.55
C SER A 185 19.38 -16.79 -16.03
N ALA A 186 18.80 -15.88 -16.81
CA ALA A 186 19.12 -15.72 -18.24
C ALA A 186 20.49 -15.08 -18.50
N LEU A 187 21.01 -14.27 -17.58
CA LEU A 187 22.27 -13.52 -17.75
C LEU A 187 23.47 -14.17 -17.06
N TRP A 188 23.24 -15.09 -16.13
CA TRP A 188 24.29 -15.69 -15.31
C TRP A 188 25.39 -16.36 -16.15
N GLY A 189 26.65 -16.05 -15.83
CA GLY A 189 27.82 -16.67 -16.46
C GLY A 189 28.14 -16.13 -17.86
N GLN A 190 27.45 -15.07 -18.30
CA GLN A 190 27.68 -14.38 -19.58
C GLN A 190 28.24 -12.96 -19.39
N GLU A 191 28.79 -12.65 -18.21
CA GLU A 191 29.29 -11.32 -17.89
C GLU A 191 30.57 -10.98 -18.67
N LEU A 192 30.67 -9.74 -19.12
CA LEU A 192 31.86 -9.25 -19.81
C LEU A 192 33.02 -9.06 -18.84
N LEU A 193 34.25 -9.14 -19.34
CA LEU A 193 35.45 -8.85 -18.54
C LEU A 193 35.39 -7.44 -17.95
N GLY A 194 35.50 -7.34 -16.62
CA GLY A 194 35.41 -6.08 -15.88
C GLY A 194 33.98 -5.61 -15.58
N GLN A 195 32.96 -6.36 -15.98
CA GLN A 195 31.57 -6.13 -15.59
C GLN A 195 31.28 -6.67 -14.19
N GLU A 196 30.34 -6.03 -13.51
CA GLU A 196 29.74 -6.56 -12.28
C GLU A 196 29.14 -7.96 -12.53
N LEU A 197 29.47 -8.92 -11.67
CA LEU A 197 28.89 -10.26 -11.74
C LEU A 197 27.40 -10.23 -11.42
N VAL A 198 26.63 -11.10 -12.07
CA VAL A 198 25.22 -11.27 -11.74
C VAL A 198 25.13 -11.86 -10.33
N GLY A 199 24.45 -11.15 -9.44
CA GLY A 199 24.28 -11.57 -8.05
C GLY A 199 22.90 -11.20 -7.52
N ASN A 200 22.64 -11.60 -6.27
CA ASN A 200 21.33 -11.45 -5.61
C ASN A 200 21.17 -10.12 -4.87
N ALA A 201 22.21 -9.27 -4.86
CA ALA A 201 22.13 -7.96 -4.23
C ALA A 201 21.20 -7.04 -5.05
N PRO A 202 20.36 -6.23 -4.37
CA PRO A 202 19.56 -5.21 -5.05
C PRO A 202 20.42 -4.20 -5.80
N GLY A 203 19.90 -3.68 -6.91
CA GLY A 203 20.57 -2.65 -7.72
C GLY A 203 21.63 -3.16 -8.69
N GLY A 204 21.74 -4.49 -8.83
CA GLY A 204 22.62 -5.15 -9.79
C GLY A 204 22.16 -4.97 -11.24
N LEU A 205 22.82 -5.70 -12.15
CA LEU A 205 22.57 -5.60 -13.60
C LEU A 205 21.10 -5.84 -13.97
N ALA A 206 20.47 -6.88 -13.40
CA ALA A 206 19.09 -7.26 -13.73
C ALA A 206 18.09 -6.14 -13.37
N GLU A 207 18.21 -5.54 -12.18
CA GLU A 207 17.40 -4.39 -11.77
C GLU A 207 17.61 -3.17 -12.69
N ARG A 208 18.86 -2.91 -13.10
CA ARG A 208 19.17 -1.80 -14.02
C ARG A 208 18.57 -2.00 -15.41
N VAL A 209 18.41 -3.25 -15.86
CA VAL A 209 17.72 -3.57 -17.13
C VAL A 209 16.20 -3.47 -16.97
N VAL A 210 15.63 -4.04 -15.91
CA VAL A 210 14.17 -4.05 -15.68
C VAL A 210 13.62 -2.66 -15.34
N GLY A 211 14.36 -1.87 -14.55
CA GLY A 211 13.88 -0.61 -13.97
C GLY A 211 13.32 0.39 -14.98
N PRO A 212 14.06 0.78 -16.05
CA PRO A 212 13.56 1.70 -17.07
C PRO A 212 12.31 1.19 -17.80
N LEU A 213 12.25 -0.12 -18.09
CA LEU A 213 11.11 -0.75 -18.76
C LEU A 213 9.87 -0.76 -17.86
N ALA A 214 10.04 -1.10 -16.58
CA ALA A 214 8.98 -1.11 -15.59
C ALA A 214 8.40 0.30 -15.36
N ARG A 215 9.25 1.31 -15.22
CA ARG A 215 8.81 2.71 -15.08
C ARG A 215 8.02 3.18 -16.30
N ALA A 216 8.51 2.90 -17.50
CA ALA A 216 7.78 3.24 -18.74
C ALA A 216 6.43 2.50 -18.83
N ALA A 217 6.37 1.23 -18.42
CA ALA A 217 5.12 0.46 -18.41
C ALA A 217 4.09 1.06 -17.43
N LEU A 218 4.53 1.42 -16.22
CA LEU A 218 3.70 2.09 -15.21
C LEU A 218 3.16 3.43 -15.73
N GLU A 219 4.04 4.30 -16.23
CA GLU A 219 3.65 5.62 -16.74
C GLU A 219 2.68 5.50 -17.92
N ASN A 220 2.95 4.61 -18.87
CA ASN A 220 2.05 4.37 -20.00
C ASN A 220 0.69 3.82 -19.54
N ALA A 221 0.66 2.92 -18.56
CA ALA A 221 -0.61 2.40 -18.03
C ALA A 221 -1.45 3.50 -17.37
N LEU A 222 -0.82 4.40 -16.60
CA LEU A 222 -1.51 5.52 -15.95
C LEU A 222 -2.00 6.58 -16.95
N GLN A 223 -1.22 6.86 -18.01
CA GLN A 223 -1.53 7.92 -18.97
C GLN A 223 -2.43 7.46 -20.13
N ARG A 224 -2.26 6.22 -20.59
CA ARG A 224 -2.90 5.68 -21.80
C ARG A 224 -3.89 4.56 -21.51
N GLY A 225 -3.94 4.06 -20.28
CA GLY A 225 -4.84 2.99 -19.87
C GLY A 225 -4.65 1.74 -20.72
N GLN A 226 -5.78 1.20 -21.20
CA GLN A 226 -5.83 -0.05 -21.97
C GLN A 226 -4.94 -0.04 -23.23
N ALA A 227 -4.75 1.13 -23.86
CA ALA A 227 -3.93 1.27 -25.07
C ALA A 227 -2.42 1.08 -24.81
N ALA A 228 -1.99 1.03 -23.55
CA ALA A 228 -0.59 0.74 -23.19
C ALA A 228 -0.21 -0.74 -23.32
N LEU A 229 -1.19 -1.65 -23.46
CA LEU A 229 -0.90 -3.07 -23.59
C LEU A 229 -0.13 -3.36 -24.87
N THR A 230 1.04 -3.95 -24.72
CA THR A 230 1.93 -4.37 -25.81
C THR A 230 2.47 -5.76 -25.51
N GLY A 231 3.43 -6.23 -26.31
CA GLY A 231 4.05 -7.54 -26.14
C GLY A 231 3.31 -8.68 -26.84
N PRO A 232 3.80 -9.92 -26.71
CA PRO A 232 3.34 -11.06 -27.50
C PRO A 232 1.88 -11.41 -27.25
N VAL A 233 1.41 -11.34 -25.99
CA VAL A 233 0.00 -11.62 -25.64
C VAL A 233 -0.95 -10.66 -26.35
N ALA A 234 -0.68 -9.35 -26.28
CA ALA A 234 -1.53 -8.33 -26.89
C ALA A 234 -1.53 -8.39 -28.41
N ARG A 235 -0.45 -8.89 -29.04
CA ARG A 235 -0.36 -9.07 -30.49
C ARG A 235 -0.85 -10.44 -30.99
N GLY A 236 -1.27 -11.33 -30.11
CA GLY A 236 -1.73 -12.66 -30.49
C GLY A 236 -0.62 -13.67 -30.81
N ASP A 237 0.61 -13.43 -30.37
CA ASP A 237 1.76 -14.30 -30.65
C ASP A 237 1.81 -15.49 -29.69
N ALA A 238 0.97 -16.49 -29.95
CA ALA A 238 0.85 -17.69 -29.13
C ALA A 238 2.16 -18.50 -29.07
N SER A 239 2.97 -18.50 -30.14
CA SER A 239 4.25 -19.21 -30.18
C SER A 239 5.27 -18.59 -29.23
N ALA A 240 5.39 -17.25 -29.21
CA ALA A 240 6.26 -16.58 -28.24
C ALA A 240 5.79 -16.82 -26.80
N VAL A 241 4.48 -16.79 -26.54
CA VAL A 241 3.93 -17.08 -25.20
C VAL A 241 4.25 -18.51 -24.76
N ALA A 242 4.15 -19.50 -25.66
CA ALA A 242 4.52 -20.89 -25.36
C ALA A 242 6.01 -21.01 -25.01
N GLY A 243 6.89 -20.39 -25.82
CA GLY A 243 8.33 -20.37 -25.56
C GLY A 243 8.70 -19.74 -24.22
N HIS A 244 8.04 -18.63 -23.85
CA HIS A 244 8.23 -18.01 -22.55
C HIS A 244 7.82 -18.93 -21.39
N LEU A 245 6.67 -19.60 -21.48
CA LEU A 245 6.20 -20.51 -20.45
C LEU A 245 7.17 -21.68 -20.23
N THR A 246 7.70 -22.25 -21.31
CA THR A 246 8.72 -23.31 -21.22
C THR A 246 9.99 -22.80 -20.53
N ALA A 247 10.54 -21.67 -20.99
CA ALA A 247 11.78 -21.12 -20.43
C ALA A 247 11.63 -20.73 -18.94
N LEU A 248 10.49 -20.17 -18.55
CA LEU A 248 10.24 -19.84 -17.14
C LEU A 248 10.06 -21.09 -16.29
N ALA A 249 9.43 -22.14 -16.80
CA ALA A 249 9.23 -23.40 -16.07
C ALA A 249 10.55 -24.15 -15.83
N GLU A 250 11.54 -24.00 -16.71
CA GLU A 250 12.90 -24.52 -16.52
C GLU A 250 13.64 -23.81 -15.38
N VAL A 251 13.32 -22.54 -15.12
CA VAL A 251 13.87 -21.77 -13.98
C VAL A 251 13.11 -22.10 -12.70
N ASP A 252 11.79 -21.88 -12.69
CA ASP A 252 10.89 -22.19 -11.60
C ASP A 252 9.44 -22.36 -12.12
N PRO A 253 8.80 -23.53 -11.91
CA PRO A 253 7.38 -23.71 -12.24
C PRO A 253 6.44 -22.67 -11.61
N GLN A 254 6.75 -22.11 -10.43
CA GLN A 254 5.92 -21.08 -9.80
C GLN A 254 6.01 -19.74 -10.55
N LEU A 255 7.20 -19.40 -11.04
CA LEU A 255 7.42 -18.23 -11.90
C LEU A 255 6.65 -18.34 -13.22
N ALA A 256 6.64 -19.53 -13.84
CA ALA A 256 5.81 -19.79 -15.03
C ALA A 256 4.32 -19.64 -14.73
N GLN A 257 3.86 -20.07 -13.54
CA GLN A 257 2.47 -19.92 -13.11
C GLN A 257 2.08 -18.45 -12.86
N ALA A 258 2.97 -17.64 -12.30
CA ALA A 258 2.77 -16.20 -12.15
C ALA A 258 2.66 -15.51 -13.51
N TYR A 259 3.58 -15.80 -14.43
CA TYR A 259 3.53 -15.32 -15.82
C TYR A 259 2.23 -15.71 -16.52
N ARG A 260 1.80 -16.97 -16.38
CA ARG A 260 0.54 -17.48 -16.95
C ARG A 260 -0.66 -16.68 -16.44
N SER A 261 -0.74 -16.45 -15.13
CA SER A 261 -1.87 -15.74 -14.50
C SER A 261 -1.99 -14.30 -15.02
N ASN A 262 -0.86 -13.58 -15.10
CA ASN A 262 -0.81 -12.22 -15.65
C ASN A 262 -1.09 -12.18 -17.15
N SER A 263 -0.58 -13.16 -17.90
CA SER A 263 -0.80 -13.30 -19.34
C SER A 263 -2.26 -13.61 -19.66
N LEU A 264 -2.94 -14.44 -18.87
CA LEU A 264 -4.37 -14.72 -19.03
C LEU A 264 -5.19 -13.45 -18.82
N ARG A 265 -4.87 -12.66 -17.78
CA ARG A 265 -5.56 -11.39 -17.55
C ARG A 265 -5.29 -10.38 -18.68
N THR A 266 -4.08 -10.38 -19.22
CA THR A 266 -3.71 -9.55 -20.38
C THR A 266 -4.46 -9.97 -21.63
N ALA A 267 -4.56 -11.27 -21.91
CA ALA A 267 -5.30 -11.82 -23.06
C ALA A 267 -6.79 -11.43 -23.01
N GLN A 268 -7.41 -11.54 -21.83
CA GLN A 268 -8.80 -11.10 -21.61
C GLN A 268 -8.98 -9.62 -21.90
N ARG A 269 -8.07 -8.78 -21.40
CA ARG A 269 -8.13 -7.32 -21.60
C ARG A 269 -7.90 -6.95 -23.07
N ALA A 270 -6.93 -7.58 -23.71
CA ALA A 270 -6.55 -7.29 -25.09
C ALA A 270 -7.49 -7.90 -26.14
N HIS A 271 -8.47 -8.73 -25.71
CA HIS A 271 -9.29 -9.55 -26.62
C HIS A 271 -8.41 -10.38 -27.57
N ALA A 272 -7.40 -11.05 -27.01
CA ALA A 272 -6.45 -11.84 -27.78
C ALA A 272 -7.14 -13.02 -28.50
N PRO A 273 -6.55 -13.54 -29.59
CA PRO A 273 -7.04 -14.73 -30.27
C PRO A 273 -7.07 -15.99 -29.38
N ASP A 274 -7.95 -16.94 -29.72
CA ASP A 274 -8.15 -18.19 -28.96
C ASP A 274 -6.86 -19.02 -28.84
N GLU A 275 -5.96 -18.96 -29.82
CA GLU A 275 -4.69 -19.68 -29.78
C GLU A 275 -3.84 -19.29 -28.56
N VAL A 276 -3.88 -18.01 -28.16
CA VAL A 276 -3.18 -17.53 -26.96
C VAL A 276 -3.80 -18.12 -25.70
N PHE A 277 -5.13 -18.21 -25.63
CA PHE A 277 -5.83 -18.82 -24.50
C PHE A 277 -5.53 -20.31 -24.37
N THR A 278 -5.47 -21.04 -25.48
CA THR A 278 -5.12 -22.47 -25.51
C THR A 278 -3.74 -22.71 -24.88
N VAL A 279 -2.71 -21.99 -25.32
CA VAL A 279 -1.35 -22.08 -24.75
C VAL A 279 -1.33 -21.79 -23.24
N LEU A 280 -2.09 -20.77 -22.82
CA LEU A 280 -2.20 -20.38 -21.41
C LEU A 280 -2.98 -21.39 -20.56
N GLN A 281 -3.79 -22.27 -21.14
CA GLN A 281 -4.54 -23.30 -20.42
C GLN A 281 -3.86 -24.68 -20.42
N GLU A 282 -3.13 -25.03 -21.49
CA GLU A 282 -2.54 -26.35 -21.66
C GLU A 282 -1.36 -26.62 -20.72
N ALA A 283 -0.47 -25.64 -20.54
CA ALA A 283 0.75 -25.84 -19.76
C ALA A 283 0.56 -25.80 -18.22
N GLY A 284 -0.68 -25.89 -17.73
CA GLY A 284 -1.01 -26.09 -16.30
C GLY A 284 -1.44 -27.53 -15.95
N ARG A 285 -1.32 -28.48 -16.90
CA ARG A 285 -1.75 -29.88 -16.75
C ARG A 285 -0.61 -30.91 -16.71
N SER A 286 0.63 -30.46 -16.61
CA SER A 286 1.83 -31.32 -16.56
C SER A 286 2.53 -31.21 -15.21
#